data_AF-A0A7X9NJM6-F1
#
_entry.id   AF-A0A7X9NJM6-F1
#
_cell.length_a   1.000
_cell.length_b   1.000
_cell.length_c   1.000
_cell.angle_alpha   90.00
_cell.angle_beta   90.00
_cell.angle_gamma   90.00
#
_symmetry.space_group_name_H-M   'P 1'
#
loop_
_entity.id
_entity.type
_entity.pdbx_description
1 polymer ?
#
loop_
_entity_poly.entity_id
_entity_poly.type
_entity_poly.pdbx_seq_one_letter_code
_entity_poly.pdbx_strand_id
1 'polypeptide(L)' 'MKKIECPNCGCIVEYDDKSVWEGNRDFEDVNCPNCNEYLTTVFTDGFPNPHVIKTNQK' A
#
# COMPACT_ATOMS: atom_id res chain seq x y z
N MET A 1 -0.62 -9.31 -1.58
CA MET A 1 -1.18 -8.66 -0.38
C MET A 1 -0.15 -8.65 0.74
N LYS A 2 0.39 -7.46 0.98
CA LYS A 2 1.35 -7.13 2.05
C LYS A 2 0.73 -6.13 3.01
N LYS A 3 1.27 -6.08 4.23
CA LYS A 3 0.85 -5.17 5.29
C LYS A 3 2.00 -4.27 5.69
N ILE A 4 1.69 -3.02 5.98
CA ILE A 4 2.64 -2.03 6.47
C ILE A 4 1.95 -1.16 7.53
N GLU A 5 2.69 -0.83 8.58
CA GLU A 5 2.23 0.15 9.57
C GLU A 5 2.63 1.55 9.09
N CYS A 6 1.67 2.47 9.08
CA CYS A 6 1.94 3.85 8.74
C CYS A 6 2.73 4.53 9.86
N PRO A 7 3.93 5.09 9.59
CA PRO A 7 4.75 5.73 10.63
C PRO A 7 4.13 7.02 11.17
N ASN A 8 3.23 7.65 10.42
CA ASN A 8 2.60 8.92 10.79
C ASN A 8 1.32 8.71 11.62
N CYS A 9 0.36 7.91 11.14
CA CYS A 9 -0.91 7.70 11.85
C CYS A 9 -0.99 6.38 12.63
N GLY A 10 0.01 5.49 12.55
CA GLY A 10 0.05 4.21 13.25
C GLY A 10 -1.01 3.20 12.79
N CYS A 11 -1.72 3.46 11.69
CA CYS A 11 -2.71 2.52 11.15
C CYS A 11 -2.00 1.40 10.36
N ILE A 12 -2.58 0.20 10.34
CA ILE A 12 -2.10 -0.89 9.50
C ILE A 12 -2.82 -0.81 8.15
N VAL A 13 -2.04 -0.65 7.10
CA VAL A 13 -2.48 -0.60 5.71
C VAL A 13 -2.14 -1.91 5.03
N GLU A 14 -3.10 -2.50 4.33
CA GLU A 14 -2.89 -3.64 3.43
C GLU A 14 -2.96 -3.16 1.98
N TYR A 15 -2.04 -3.65 1.15
CA TYR A 15 -1.97 -3.34 -0.28
C TYR A 15 -1.59 -4.60 -1.07
N ASP A 16 -1.98 -4.65 -2.35
CA ASP A 16 -1.54 -5.70 -3.26
C ASP A 16 -0.21 -5.35 -3.94
N ASP A 17 0.64 -6.35 -4.04
CA ASP A 17 2.00 -6.28 -4.58
C ASP A 17 2.23 -7.37 -5.64
N LYS A 18 1.16 -8.08 -6.02
CA LYS A 18 1.21 -9.15 -7.00
C LYS A 18 1.16 -8.58 -8.40
N SER A 19 1.90 -9.22 -9.30
CA SER A 19 1.75 -9.02 -10.74
C SER A 19 1.23 -10.27 -11.43
N VAL A 20 0.37 -10.10 -12.43
CA VAL A 20 -0.27 -11.21 -13.15
C VAL A 20 0.19 -11.27 -14.61
N TRP A 21 0.52 -10.14 -15.21
CA TRP A 21 0.91 -9.98 -16.60
C TRP A 21 2.40 -9.64 -16.72
N GLU A 22 3.11 -10.44 -17.52
CA GLU A 22 4.51 -10.20 -17.84
C GLU A 22 4.64 -9.05 -18.85
N GLY A 23 5.53 -8.10 -18.57
CA GLY A 23 5.87 -7.00 -19.48
C GLY A 23 5.10 -5.69 -19.28
N ASN A 24 4.06 -5.64 -18.44
CA ASN A 24 3.30 -4.42 -18.14
C ASN A 24 3.46 -3.97 -16.67
N ARG A 25 4.69 -4.01 -16.14
CA ARG A 25 4.94 -3.63 -14.75
C ARG A 25 5.62 -2.27 -14.69
N ASP A 26 5.17 -1.44 -13.75
CA ASP A 26 5.82 -0.19 -13.40
C ASP A 26 5.90 -0.04 -11.87
N PHE A 27 6.60 0.99 -11.42
CA PHE A 27 6.67 1.35 -10.01
C PHE A 27 5.47 2.21 -9.63
N GLU A 28 4.67 1.70 -8.69
CA GLU A 28 3.49 2.37 -8.16
C GLU A 28 3.71 2.73 -6.69
N ASP A 29 3.39 3.98 -6.35
CA ASP A 29 3.48 4.46 -4.98
C ASP A 29 2.30 3.98 -4.14
N VAL A 30 2.60 3.59 -2.91
CA VAL A 30 1.63 3.18 -1.91
C VAL A 30 1.60 4.24 -0.83
N ASN A 31 0.52 5.01 -0.79
CA ASN A 31 0.27 6.01 0.24
C ASN A 31 -0.73 5.50 1.27
N CYS A 32 -0.64 6.02 2.49
CA CYS A 32 -1.58 5.72 3.54
C CYS A 32 -2.96 6.30 3.20
N PRO A 33 -4.03 5.49 3.13
CA PRO A 33 -5.37 6.00 2.82
C PRO A 33 -5.95 6.93 3.91
N ASN A 34 -5.38 6.89 5.12
CA ASN A 34 -5.85 7.69 6.26
C ASN A 34 -5.21 9.08 6.33
N CYS A 35 -3.88 9.17 6.16
CA CYS A 35 -3.15 10.44 6.30
C CYS A 35 -2.33 10.84 5.06
N ASN A 36 -2.43 10.08 3.97
CA ASN A 36 -1.72 10.27 2.71
C ASN A 36 -0.18 10.19 2.79
N GLU A 37 0.37 9.78 3.94
CA GLU A 37 1.80 9.54 4.11
C GLU A 37 2.33 8.52 3.11
N TYR A 38 3.50 8.78 2.52
CA TYR A 38 4.16 7.81 1.65
C TYR A 38 4.62 6.60 2.49
N LEU A 39 4.26 5.39 2.07
CA LEU A 39 4.59 4.17 2.80
C LEU A 39 5.70 3.40 2.11
N THR A 40 5.54 3.13 0.81
CA THR A 40 6.49 2.35 0.01
C THR A 40 6.15 2.48 -1.47
N THR A 41 6.99 1.93 -2.33
CA THR A 41 6.74 1.77 -3.77
C THR A 41 6.78 0.29 -4.09
N VAL A 42 5.89 -0.17 -4.95
CA VAL A 42 5.81 -1.57 -5.40
C VAL A 42 5.99 -1.66 -6.90
N PHE A 43 6.68 -2.70 -7.36
CA PHE A 43 6.78 -2.99 -8.79
C PHE A 43 5.65 -3.94 -9.19
N THR A 44 4.64 -3.42 -9.87
CA THR A 44 3.39 -4.15 -10.14
C THR A 44 2.78 -3.74 -11.49
N ASP A 45 1.90 -4.58 -12.05
CA ASP A 45 1.13 -4.32 -13.27
C ASP A 45 -0.31 -3.89 -13.01
N GLY A 46 -0.69 -3.75 -11.73
CA GLY A 46 -2.02 -3.35 -11.30
C GLY A 46 -1.97 -2.34 -10.16
N PHE A 47 -3.12 -1.75 -9.83
CA PHE A 47 -3.18 -0.78 -8.74
C PHE A 47 -2.99 -1.47 -7.37
N PRO A 48 -2.05 -1.01 -6.52
CA PRO A 48 -1.79 -1.63 -5.22
C PRO A 48 -2.97 -1.55 -4.23
N ASN A 49 -3.99 -0.72 -4.51
CA ASN A 49 -5.24 -0.62 -3.75
C ASN A 49 -5.05 -0.62 -2.21
N PRO A 50 -4.29 0.34 -1.66
CA PRO A 50 -4.06 0.42 -0.23
C PRO A 50 -5.38 0.70 0.51
N HIS A 51 -5.64 -0.07 1.57
CA HIS A 51 -6.78 0.14 2.44
C HIS A 51 -6.42 -0.13 3.90
N VAL A 52 -7.08 0.57 4.82
CA VAL A 52 -6.81 0.44 6.26
C VAL A 52 -7.52 -0.79 6.80
N ILE A 53 -6.77 -1.72 7.40
CA ILE A 53 -7.32 -2.93 8.02
C ILE A 53 -7.33 -2.86 9.55
N LYS A 54 -6.56 -1.95 10.14
CA LYS A 54 -6.59 -1.66 11.57
C LYS A 54 -6.27 -0.20 11.82
N THR A 55 -7.17 0.49 12.50
CA THR A 55 -6.93 1.83 13.03
C THR A 55 -6.36 1.72 14.44
N ASN A 56 -5.29 2.46 14.74
CA ASN A 56 -4.91 2.70 16.12
C ASN A 56 -5.88 3.75 16.69
N GLN A 57 -6.97 3.29 17.32
CA GLN A 57 -7.78 4.16 18.19
C GLN A 57 -6.92 4.49 19.41
N LYS A 58 -6.43 5.71 19.48
CA LYS A 58 -6.00 6.33 20.75
C LYS A 58 -7.20 6.98 21.41
#